data_AF-A0A931IJ16-F1
#
_entry.id   AF-A0A931IJ16-F1
#
_cell.length_a   1.000
_cell.length_b   1.000
_cell.length_c   1.000
_cell.angle_alpha   90.00
_cell.angle_beta   90.00
_cell.angle_gamma   90.00
#
_symmetry.space_group_name_H-M   'P 1'
#
loop_
_entity.id
_entity.type
_entity.pdbx_description
1 polymer ?
#
loop_
_entity_poly.entity_id
_entity_poly.type
_entity_poly.pdbx_seq_one_letter_code
_entity_poly.pdbx_strand_id
1 'polypeptide(L)'
;MRSGRQADAAATAPARPGIDFHRIVHQRTETRRELRPGRTGRPGLGAGAGRIHPQTRGLRRSAARTRRAHLPRGRPRPVESTGASVSPADLASRLEAIRTGPQGRQVAAIFDVSGAVLDGYARRRYRRRGTDDPGAVLRESIRDHLTDGEYSRFLQHAAHALAGHTETELGELGAGLFRRSVYGHLYPEAWRLITAHRAAGHTVVLVSSLTKFQIAPVAAALGVDRVLCTEMASQDGVLTGYVAGKTLWRTGKADAVRAFAAADAIDLTRSYAYSDSHADLPLLTSVGNPVVVDASRTLAAVAAEKDWPELTFRPRREPRLGDYLRTIAALVALLGGAITGVVSRCHTRRRRDMADALMDYGAGATLRVLGVRLRVTGAANARAPRPAVFLFNHQSQFDVIIVPKVLAGGVTGIGKKELTRNPIFGPLMRFVGVTFIDRSHPATAKAQLAPVVDTLRGGLSIAVAPEGTRSYTPEVGPFKKGAFHIAHQAGVPVIPVVIRNAGEISWRNSMVARRGTVDVAVLDPIDVSGWDPEDMDVEVARVRQLYLDALVDWPNPEGEQM
;
A
#
# COMPACT_ATOMS: atom_id res chain seq x y z
N MET A 1 3.08 27.10 -66.25
CA MET A 1 4.47 27.07 -65.76
C MET A 1 4.63 25.85 -64.87
N ARG A 2 5.67 25.05 -65.17
CA ARG A 2 6.24 23.93 -64.39
C ARG A 2 6.51 24.39 -62.93
N SER A 3 6.61 23.62 -61.87
CA SER A 3 6.96 22.23 -61.52
C SER A 3 6.72 22.13 -59.99
N GLY A 4 6.56 21.01 -59.29
CA GLY A 4 6.73 19.61 -59.61
C GLY A 4 6.31 18.81 -58.37
N ARG A 5 5.85 17.58 -58.62
CA ARG A 5 5.66 16.54 -57.62
C ARG A 5 7.03 16.02 -57.16
N GLN A 6 7.17 15.69 -55.88
CA GLN A 6 8.09 14.64 -55.47
C GLN A 6 7.46 13.83 -54.33
N ALA A 7 7.52 12.52 -54.51
CA ALA A 7 7.00 11.48 -53.66
C ALA A 7 8.05 11.01 -52.64
N ASP A 8 7.56 10.26 -51.65
CA ASP A 8 8.22 9.23 -50.85
C ASP A 8 9.40 9.60 -49.92
N ALA A 9 9.16 9.41 -48.61
CA ALA A 9 9.95 8.50 -47.79
C ALA A 9 9.24 8.23 -46.45
N ALA A 10 8.63 7.05 -46.35
CA ALA A 10 8.23 6.45 -45.09
C ALA A 10 9.48 6.07 -44.28
N ALA A 11 9.68 6.68 -43.12
CA ALA A 11 10.69 6.26 -42.16
C ALA A 11 10.07 5.26 -41.17
N THR A 12 10.07 3.99 -41.58
CA THR A 12 9.90 2.82 -40.71
C THR A 12 11.03 2.78 -39.67
N ALA A 13 10.68 2.93 -38.39
CA ALA A 13 11.61 2.70 -37.28
C ALA A 13 12.01 1.22 -37.21
N PRO A 14 13.29 0.88 -36.99
CA PRO A 14 13.73 -0.51 -36.94
C PRO A 14 13.18 -1.23 -35.69
N ALA A 15 12.66 -2.44 -35.91
CA ALA A 15 12.24 -3.36 -34.88
C ALA A 15 13.40 -3.69 -33.92
N ARG A 16 13.15 -3.53 -32.62
CA ARG A 16 14.07 -3.95 -31.56
C ARG A 16 14.26 -5.49 -31.63
N PRO A 17 15.49 -6.02 -31.63
CA PRO A 17 15.68 -7.47 -31.55
C PRO A 17 15.21 -7.97 -30.19
N GLY A 18 14.45 -9.06 -30.21
CA GLY A 18 13.94 -9.74 -29.03
C GLY A 18 15.07 -10.26 -28.15
N ILE A 19 14.96 -10.01 -26.85
CA ILE A 19 15.84 -10.57 -25.83
C ILE A 19 15.49 -12.05 -25.68
N ASP A 20 16.40 -12.92 -26.10
CA ASP A 20 16.34 -14.36 -25.87
C ASP A 20 16.73 -14.67 -24.42
N PHE A 21 15.73 -14.97 -23.59
CA PHE A 21 15.88 -15.22 -22.15
C PHE A 21 16.53 -16.57 -21.80
N HIS A 22 16.92 -17.40 -22.78
CA HIS A 22 17.51 -18.72 -22.53
C HIS A 22 19.05 -18.76 -22.49
N ARG A 23 19.75 -17.63 -22.69
CA ARG A 23 21.23 -17.58 -22.75
C ARG A 23 21.91 -16.73 -21.66
N ILE A 24 21.26 -16.52 -20.51
CA ILE A 24 21.87 -15.86 -19.33
C ILE A 24 21.66 -16.71 -18.07
N VAL A 25 22.08 -17.97 -18.10
CA VAL A 25 22.22 -18.80 -16.87
C VAL A 25 23.49 -19.69 -16.89
N HIS A 26 24.18 -19.87 -18.02
CA HIS A 26 25.44 -20.65 -18.08
C HIS A 26 26.60 -19.85 -18.67
N GLN A 27 27.18 -18.95 -17.87
CA GLN A 27 28.53 -18.41 -18.08
C GLN A 27 29.04 -17.81 -16.76
N ARG A 28 29.07 -18.63 -15.71
CA ARG A 28 29.72 -18.28 -14.43
C ARG A 28 30.32 -19.50 -13.74
N THR A 29 31.02 -20.31 -14.52
CA THR A 29 31.93 -21.36 -14.08
C THR A 29 33.00 -21.42 -15.16
N GLU A 30 34.27 -21.48 -14.77
CA GLU A 30 35.48 -21.47 -15.64
C GLU A 30 36.08 -20.09 -15.95
N THR A 31 36.69 -19.47 -14.94
CA THR A 31 38.01 -18.80 -15.06
C THR A 31 38.48 -18.38 -13.67
N ARG A 32 38.99 -19.35 -12.91
CA ARG A 32 39.85 -19.07 -11.75
C ARG A 32 40.78 -20.25 -11.48
N ARG A 33 41.69 -20.47 -12.42
CA ARG A 33 42.94 -21.18 -12.18
C ARG A 33 44.05 -20.30 -12.74
N GLU A 34 45.15 -20.29 -11.99
CA GLU A 34 46.44 -19.67 -12.30
C GLU A 34 46.55 -18.17 -12.01
N LEU A 35 47.16 -17.86 -10.85
CA LEU A 35 48.46 -17.18 -10.78
C LEU A 35 48.81 -16.98 -9.29
N ARG A 36 49.75 -17.80 -8.79
CA ARG A 36 50.54 -17.50 -7.58
C ARG A 36 51.72 -16.63 -8.00
N PRO A 37 52.18 -15.74 -7.11
CA PRO A 37 53.62 -15.79 -6.81
C PRO A 37 53.96 -15.62 -5.32
N GLY A 38 55.05 -16.28 -4.93
CA GLY A 38 56.13 -15.68 -4.15
C GLY A 38 55.96 -15.51 -2.64
N ARG A 39 56.43 -16.50 -1.88
CA ARG A 39 56.91 -16.32 -0.50
C ARG A 39 58.28 -15.61 -0.54
N THR A 40 58.44 -14.50 0.18
CA THR A 40 59.75 -14.06 0.72
C THR A 40 59.59 -13.25 2.01
N GLY A 41 60.41 -13.60 3.01
CA GLY A 41 61.03 -12.68 3.97
C GLY A 41 60.18 -11.95 5.02
N ARG A 42 60.17 -12.47 6.26
CA ARG A 42 60.09 -11.64 7.47
C ARG A 42 61.46 -11.65 8.16
N PRO A 43 62.02 -10.50 8.55
CA PRO A 43 62.82 -10.39 9.76
C PRO A 43 61.94 -9.90 10.92
N GLY A 44 62.25 -10.39 12.11
CA GLY A 44 61.60 -9.99 13.36
C GLY A 44 62.04 -8.62 13.86
N LEU A 45 61.36 -8.16 14.91
CA LEU A 45 61.90 -7.36 16.02
C LEU A 45 60.88 -7.45 17.16
N GLY A 46 61.41 -7.55 18.38
CA GLY A 46 60.69 -8.03 19.55
C GLY A 46 60.40 -6.98 20.62
N ALA A 47 59.93 -7.54 21.74
CA ALA A 47 59.98 -7.07 23.13
C ALA A 47 59.19 -5.81 23.54
N GLY A 48 58.46 -5.92 24.65
CA GLY A 48 57.96 -4.76 25.39
C GLY A 48 56.88 -5.10 26.42
N ALA A 49 57.33 -5.51 27.60
CA ALA A 49 56.62 -5.85 28.84
C ALA A 49 55.40 -5.01 29.30
N GLY A 50 54.60 -5.60 30.20
CA GLY A 50 53.93 -4.83 31.26
C GLY A 50 52.58 -5.38 31.76
N ARG A 51 52.58 -6.38 32.66
CA ARG A 51 51.45 -6.72 33.53
C ARG A 51 51.40 -5.73 34.71
N ILE A 52 50.23 -5.19 35.04
CA ILE A 52 49.96 -4.67 36.40
C ILE A 52 48.48 -4.98 36.78
N HIS A 53 48.32 -5.76 37.85
CA HIS A 53 47.13 -5.82 38.71
C HIS A 53 47.21 -4.67 39.73
N PRO A 54 46.08 -4.20 40.28
CA PRO A 54 46.05 -4.25 41.74
C PRO A 54 44.71 -4.60 42.37
N GLN A 55 44.86 -4.88 43.67
CA GLN A 55 43.99 -5.51 44.63
C GLN A 55 43.03 -4.54 45.34
N THR A 56 42.03 -5.15 45.94
CA THR A 56 41.12 -4.67 46.99
C THR A 56 41.82 -4.21 48.29
N ARG A 57 41.26 -3.19 48.96
CA ARG A 57 41.15 -3.14 50.43
C ARG A 57 40.08 -2.15 50.88
N GLY A 58 39.25 -2.59 51.84
CA GLY A 58 38.13 -1.82 52.38
C GLY A 58 38.47 -1.02 53.64
N LEU A 59 37.47 -0.27 54.12
CA LEU A 59 37.43 0.32 55.46
C LEU A 59 35.96 0.40 55.94
N ARG A 60 35.72 -0.11 57.15
CA ARG A 60 34.48 0.00 57.92
C ARG A 60 34.49 1.31 58.74
N ARG A 61 33.32 1.93 58.95
CA ARG A 61 32.86 2.40 60.29
C ARG A 61 31.37 2.86 60.30
N SER A 62 30.58 2.09 61.06
CA SER A 62 29.52 2.43 62.03
C SER A 62 28.70 3.75 61.97
N ALA A 63 27.39 3.55 61.73
CA ALA A 63 26.19 4.01 62.47
C ALA A 63 25.93 5.49 62.83
N ALA A 64 24.80 6.00 62.29
CA ALA A 64 23.82 6.77 63.05
C ALA A 64 22.39 6.45 62.54
N ARG A 65 21.52 6.04 63.47
CA ARG A 65 20.10 5.74 63.30
C ARG A 65 19.32 7.06 63.32
N THR A 66 18.49 7.31 62.31
CA THR A 66 17.31 8.18 62.43
C THR A 66 16.11 7.47 61.79
N ARG A 67 15.09 7.25 62.63
CA ARG A 67 13.82 6.60 62.30
C ARG A 67 13.08 7.43 61.25
N ARG A 68 12.67 6.80 60.13
CA ARG A 68 11.54 7.25 59.32
C ARG A 68 10.66 6.06 58.97
N ALA A 69 9.36 6.34 58.95
CA ALA A 69 8.24 5.43 59.00
C ALA A 69 8.25 4.30 57.94
N HIS A 70 7.68 3.17 58.33
CA HIS A 70 7.28 2.08 57.45
C HIS A 70 6.30 2.59 56.39
N LEU A 71 6.76 2.65 55.14
CA LEU A 71 5.90 2.64 53.95
C LEU A 71 6.16 1.30 53.24
N PRO A 72 5.12 0.54 52.87
CA PRO A 72 5.30 -0.78 52.28
C PRO A 72 6.01 -0.65 50.93
N ARG A 73 7.13 -1.37 50.77
CA ARG A 73 7.79 -1.57 49.47
C ARG A 73 6.94 -2.50 48.60
N GLY A 74 5.85 -1.98 48.07
CA GLY A 74 5.26 -2.50 46.84
C GLY A 74 6.16 -2.07 45.69
N ARG A 75 6.80 -3.01 44.99
CA ARG A 75 7.28 -2.72 43.63
C ARG A 75 6.09 -2.17 42.86
N PRO A 76 6.17 -1.01 42.19
CA PRO A 76 5.11 -0.63 41.27
C PRO A 76 5.00 -1.76 40.25
N ARG A 77 3.84 -2.41 40.22
CA ARG A 77 3.50 -3.30 39.12
C ARG A 77 3.73 -2.49 37.83
N PRO A 78 4.36 -3.07 36.79
CA PRO A 78 4.36 -2.42 35.51
C PRO A 78 2.90 -2.12 35.21
N VAL A 79 2.56 -0.84 34.99
CA VAL A 79 1.30 -0.51 34.33
C VAL A 79 1.42 -1.21 32.99
N GLU A 80 0.73 -2.34 32.85
CA GLU A 80 0.44 -2.91 31.56
C GLU A 80 -0.30 -1.80 30.81
N SER A 81 0.44 -1.07 29.97
CA SER A 81 -0.17 -0.31 28.89
C SER A 81 -0.78 -1.37 27.99
N THR A 82 -2.02 -1.74 28.30
CA THR A 82 -2.94 -2.32 27.35
C THR A 82 -2.79 -1.48 26.09
N GLY A 83 -2.30 -2.11 25.02
CA GLY A 83 -2.22 -1.48 23.71
C GLY A 83 -3.65 -1.24 23.24
N ALA A 84 -4.22 -0.12 23.69
CA ALA A 84 -5.49 0.38 23.20
C ALA A 84 -5.24 0.79 21.74
N SER A 85 -5.69 -0.07 20.83
CA SER A 85 -6.03 0.35 19.48
C SER A 85 -7.06 1.48 19.58
N VAL A 86 -6.86 2.53 18.79
CA VAL A 86 -7.82 3.58 18.41
C VAL A 86 -9.27 3.18 18.62
N SER A 87 -10.07 4.06 19.20
CA SER A 87 -11.52 3.98 18.98
C SER A 87 -11.77 4.45 17.54
N PRO A 88 -12.34 3.63 16.63
CA PRO A 88 -12.74 4.07 15.29
C PRO A 88 -13.57 5.37 15.25
N ALA A 89 -14.12 5.77 16.41
CA ALA A 89 -14.81 7.04 16.64
C ALA A 89 -13.95 8.29 16.37
N ASP A 90 -12.65 8.29 16.69
CA ASP A 90 -11.83 9.52 16.58
C ASP A 90 -11.54 9.90 15.12
N LEU A 91 -11.21 8.90 14.30
CA LEU A 91 -11.07 9.09 12.85
C LEU A 91 -12.41 9.42 12.20
N ALA A 92 -13.50 8.76 12.60
CA ALA A 92 -14.83 9.05 12.06
C ALA A 92 -15.27 10.49 12.36
N SER A 93 -15.08 10.94 13.61
CA SER A 93 -15.33 12.32 14.04
C SER A 93 -14.50 13.32 13.24
N ARG A 94 -13.23 13.01 12.98
CA ARG A 94 -12.37 13.88 12.15
C ARG A 94 -12.84 13.96 10.70
N LEU A 95 -13.21 12.83 10.10
CA LEU A 95 -13.74 12.79 8.73
C LEU A 95 -15.02 13.63 8.63
N GLU A 96 -15.89 13.57 9.63
CA GLU A 96 -17.11 14.37 9.69
C GLU A 96 -16.82 15.87 9.85
N ALA A 97 -15.84 16.23 10.69
CA ALA A 97 -15.40 17.61 10.85
C ALA A 97 -14.83 18.22 9.55
N ILE A 98 -14.21 17.40 8.69
CA ILE A 98 -13.74 17.84 7.37
C ILE A 98 -14.93 18.09 6.42
N ARG A 99 -15.95 17.22 6.45
CA ARG A 99 -17.14 17.33 5.59
C ARG A 99 -18.00 18.53 5.94
N THR A 100 -18.14 18.84 7.23
CA THR A 100 -18.99 19.94 7.74
C THR A 100 -18.23 21.25 7.93
N GLY A 101 -16.89 21.21 7.86
CA GLY A 101 -16.02 22.35 8.07
C GLY A 101 -15.90 23.30 6.88
N PRO A 102 -14.92 24.23 6.90
CA PRO A 102 -14.53 25.06 5.76
C PRO A 102 -14.39 24.24 4.48
N GLN A 103 -14.86 24.75 3.34
CA GLN A 103 -14.75 24.09 2.04
C GLN A 103 -13.97 24.97 1.05
N GLY A 104 -13.43 24.37 0.00
CA GLY A 104 -12.85 25.05 -1.15
C GLY A 104 -11.33 25.17 -1.18
N ARG A 105 -10.80 25.58 -2.33
CA ARG A 105 -9.37 25.50 -2.67
C ARG A 105 -8.45 26.40 -1.85
N GLN A 106 -9.02 27.40 -1.16
CA GLN A 106 -8.29 28.31 -0.27
C GLN A 106 -7.91 27.65 1.06
N VAL A 107 -8.45 26.47 1.35
CA VAL A 107 -8.11 25.69 2.54
C VAL A 107 -7.11 24.62 2.13
N ALA A 108 -5.97 24.56 2.79
CA ALA A 108 -4.98 23.51 2.57
C ALA A 108 -5.11 22.37 3.60
N ALA A 109 -4.77 21.16 3.15
CA ALA A 109 -4.57 20.01 4.02
C ALA A 109 -3.14 19.51 3.86
N ILE A 110 -2.30 19.83 4.84
CA ILE A 110 -0.86 19.59 4.80
C ILE A 110 -0.54 18.30 5.57
N PHE A 111 0.11 17.34 4.92
CA PHE A 111 0.47 16.06 5.53
C PHE A 111 1.98 15.89 5.56
N ASP A 112 2.55 15.70 6.75
CA ASP A 112 3.91 15.19 6.84
C ASP A 112 3.95 13.74 6.33
N VAL A 113 4.84 13.45 5.39
CA VAL A 113 4.86 12.12 4.77
C VAL A 113 5.32 11.06 5.76
N SER A 114 6.34 11.36 6.55
CA SER A 114 6.86 10.46 7.57
C SER A 114 5.93 10.48 8.78
N GLY A 115 5.46 9.31 9.21
CA GLY A 115 4.64 9.20 10.43
C GLY A 115 3.16 9.55 10.28
N ALA A 116 2.81 10.58 9.50
CA ALA A 116 1.41 10.93 9.26
C ALA A 116 0.83 10.32 7.97
N VAL A 117 1.64 9.90 6.99
CA VAL A 117 1.17 9.21 5.77
C VAL A 117 1.75 7.80 5.65
N LEU A 118 3.04 7.65 5.99
CA LEU A 118 3.74 6.39 6.03
C LEU A 118 4.05 5.98 7.47
N ASP A 119 3.79 4.73 7.82
CA ASP A 119 4.31 4.16 9.06
C ASP A 119 5.84 4.08 8.96
N GLY A 120 6.51 4.94 9.72
CA GLY A 120 7.96 4.98 9.79
C GLY A 120 8.48 3.61 10.24
N TYR A 121 9.37 3.01 9.45
CA TYR A 121 10.00 1.74 9.80
C TYR A 121 10.53 1.77 11.25
N ALA A 122 10.14 0.77 12.05
CA ALA A 122 10.52 0.72 13.44
C ALA A 122 12.04 0.73 13.66
N ARG A 123 12.54 1.77 14.35
CA ARG A 123 13.64 1.82 15.35
C ARG A 123 14.77 0.79 15.21
N ARG A 124 15.35 0.59 14.03
CA ARG A 124 16.71 0.02 13.95
C ARG A 124 17.66 1.19 13.83
N ARG A 125 18.36 1.49 14.93
CA ARG A 125 19.50 2.44 14.97
C ARG A 125 20.19 2.45 13.62
N TYR A 126 20.30 3.63 13.00
CA TYR A 126 21.19 3.88 11.88
C TYR A 126 22.51 3.16 12.13
N ARG A 127 22.70 2.02 11.46
CA ARG A 127 23.86 1.16 11.64
C ARG A 127 24.62 1.25 10.35
N ARG A 128 25.56 2.20 10.31
CA ARG A 128 26.55 2.48 9.27
C ARG A 128 26.90 1.20 8.48
N ARG A 129 26.15 0.89 7.43
CA ARG A 129 26.58 0.00 6.36
C ARG A 129 26.87 0.95 5.21
N GLY A 130 28.14 1.30 5.07
CA GLY A 130 28.62 2.15 3.99
C GLY A 130 28.41 1.46 2.66
N THR A 131 27.22 1.65 2.08
CA THR A 131 26.98 1.38 0.68
C THR A 131 26.69 2.72 0.04
N ASP A 132 27.55 3.18 -0.87
CA ASP A 132 27.28 4.34 -1.73
C ASP A 132 26.21 4.03 -2.80
N ASP A 133 25.37 3.00 -2.55
CA ASP A 133 24.27 2.60 -3.41
C ASP A 133 23.08 3.56 -3.20
N PRO A 134 22.67 4.33 -4.23
CA PRO A 134 21.54 5.24 -4.14
C PRO A 134 20.25 4.55 -3.69
N GLY A 135 20.03 3.30 -4.13
CA GLY A 135 18.83 2.55 -3.80
C GLY A 135 18.72 2.21 -2.31
N ALA A 136 19.84 1.82 -1.69
CA ALA A 136 19.92 1.57 -0.26
C ALA A 136 19.64 2.85 0.54
N VAL A 137 20.25 3.97 0.16
CA VAL A 137 20.10 5.25 0.87
C VAL A 137 18.68 5.82 0.76
N LEU A 138 18.06 5.78 -0.43
CA LEU A 138 16.66 6.17 -0.63
C LEU A 138 15.69 5.30 0.16
N ARG A 139 16.03 4.03 0.42
CA ARG A 139 15.19 3.13 1.22
C ARG A 139 15.39 3.32 2.72
N GLU A 140 16.62 3.52 3.16
CA GLU A 140 16.96 3.70 4.59
C GLU A 140 16.45 5.04 5.12
N SER A 141 16.40 6.06 4.27
CA SER A 141 15.90 7.39 4.64
C SER A 141 14.40 7.46 4.92
N ILE A 142 13.61 6.54 4.37
CA ILE A 142 12.17 6.40 4.67
C ILE A 142 11.96 5.97 6.14
N ARG A 143 13.03 5.62 6.87
CA ARG A 143 12.93 4.84 8.12
C ARG A 143 13.00 5.59 9.44
N ASP A 144 13.20 6.91 9.52
CA ASP A 144 13.56 7.50 10.82
C ASP A 144 12.80 8.77 11.24
N HIS A 145 12.55 8.84 12.55
CA HIS A 145 12.41 10.07 13.32
C HIS A 145 13.81 10.58 13.68
N LEU A 146 14.37 11.46 12.85
CA LEU A 146 15.75 11.93 13.04
C LEU A 146 15.81 13.07 14.07
N THR A 147 16.83 13.07 14.93
CA THR A 147 17.23 14.30 15.67
C THR A 147 18.00 15.25 14.74
N ASP A 148 18.22 16.52 15.12
CA ASP A 148 18.92 17.49 14.26
C ASP A 148 20.29 17.01 13.76
N GLY A 149 21.11 16.49 14.67
CA GLY A 149 22.44 15.99 14.33
C GLY A 149 22.40 14.71 13.49
N GLU A 150 21.30 13.95 13.56
CA GLU A 150 21.09 12.78 12.70
C GLU A 150 20.57 13.19 11.32
N TYR A 151 19.69 14.18 11.24
CA TYR A 151 19.19 14.73 9.99
C TYR A 151 20.30 15.33 9.13
N SER A 152 21.17 16.18 9.70
CA SER A 152 22.28 16.77 8.93
C SER A 152 23.27 15.73 8.41
N ARG A 153 23.59 14.71 9.23
CA ARG A 153 24.47 13.60 8.82
C ARG A 153 23.81 12.73 7.75
N PHE A 154 22.52 12.46 7.91
CA PHE A 154 21.72 11.75 6.93
C PHE A 154 21.73 12.48 5.58
N LEU A 155 21.43 13.78 5.59
CA LEU A 155 21.34 14.58 4.38
C LEU A 155 22.68 14.67 3.65
N GLN A 156 23.79 14.83 4.39
CA GLN A 156 25.13 14.79 3.79
C GLN A 156 25.42 13.43 3.14
N HIS A 157 25.07 12.33 3.80
CA HIS A 157 25.28 10.99 3.24
C HIS A 157 24.40 10.73 2.01
N ALA A 158 23.13 11.14 2.05
CA ALA A 158 22.21 11.06 0.92
C ALA A 158 22.71 11.91 -0.25
N ALA A 159 23.14 13.15 0.02
CA ALA A 159 23.66 14.02 -1.01
C ALA A 159 24.89 13.42 -1.70
N HIS A 160 25.82 12.84 -0.94
CA HIS A 160 26.99 12.15 -1.50
C HIS A 160 26.63 10.93 -2.35
N ALA A 161 25.76 10.05 -1.84
CA ALA A 161 25.37 8.82 -2.54
C ALA A 161 24.56 9.09 -3.82
N LEU A 162 23.80 10.19 -3.84
CA LEU A 162 22.98 10.58 -5.00
C LEU A 162 23.78 11.38 -6.05
N ALA A 163 24.97 11.88 -5.71
CA ALA A 163 25.79 12.67 -6.62
C ALA A 163 26.14 11.87 -7.89
N GLY A 164 26.16 12.55 -9.05
CA GLY A 164 26.51 11.96 -10.34
C GLY A 164 25.42 11.10 -11.00
N HIS A 165 24.28 10.89 -10.34
CA HIS A 165 23.13 10.18 -10.91
C HIS A 165 22.16 11.16 -11.58
N THR A 166 21.51 10.73 -12.65
CA THR A 166 20.48 11.54 -13.30
C THR A 166 19.18 11.53 -12.51
N GLU A 167 18.39 12.60 -12.63
CA GLU A 167 17.08 12.66 -11.98
C GLU A 167 16.13 11.55 -12.47
N THR A 168 16.23 11.18 -13.74
CA THR A 168 15.43 10.11 -14.36
C THR A 168 15.75 8.75 -13.73
N GLU A 169 17.03 8.40 -13.60
CA GLU A 169 17.46 7.13 -12.98
C GLU A 169 16.98 7.04 -11.52
N LEU A 170 17.13 8.13 -10.75
CA LEU A 170 16.68 8.18 -9.36
C LEU A 170 15.16 8.13 -9.24
N GLY A 171 14.43 8.72 -10.19
CA GLY A 171 12.99 8.61 -10.30
C GLY A 171 12.51 7.16 -10.52
N GLU A 172 13.16 6.43 -11.43
CA GLU A 172 12.86 5.02 -11.68
C GLU A 172 13.18 4.13 -10.47
N LEU A 173 14.32 4.39 -9.80
CA LEU A 173 14.70 3.72 -8.56
C LEU A 173 13.66 3.97 -7.46
N GLY A 174 13.21 5.21 -7.29
CA GLY A 174 12.15 5.61 -6.38
C GLY A 174 10.84 4.86 -6.64
N ALA A 175 10.38 4.84 -7.89
CA ALA A 175 9.19 4.09 -8.29
C ALA A 175 9.33 2.58 -8.06
N GLY A 176 10.53 2.03 -8.27
CA GLY A 176 10.87 0.65 -7.93
C GLY A 176 10.79 0.35 -6.43
N LEU A 177 11.35 1.24 -5.60
CA LEU A 177 11.31 1.13 -4.13
C LEU A 177 9.87 1.20 -3.60
N PHE A 178 9.06 2.11 -4.16
CA PHE A 178 7.66 2.25 -3.80
C PHE A 178 6.88 0.94 -3.98
N ARG A 179 6.94 0.37 -5.19
CA ARG A 179 6.24 -0.87 -5.55
C ARG A 179 6.69 -2.09 -4.74
N ARG A 180 7.95 -2.12 -4.31
CA ARG A 180 8.53 -3.27 -3.58
C ARG A 180 8.32 -3.19 -2.08
N SER A 181 8.32 -1.99 -1.50
CA SER A 181 8.48 -1.85 -0.05
C SER A 181 7.69 -0.72 0.59
N VAL A 182 7.57 0.46 -0.04
CA VAL A 182 6.99 1.63 0.63
C VAL A 182 5.47 1.53 0.69
N TYR A 183 4.81 1.05 -0.37
CA TYR A 183 3.35 1.10 -0.45
C TYR A 183 2.65 0.35 0.71
N GLY A 184 3.24 -0.78 1.17
CA GLY A 184 2.67 -1.57 2.27
C GLY A 184 2.72 -0.88 3.64
N HIS A 185 3.39 0.27 3.73
CA HIS A 185 3.51 1.11 4.91
C HIS A 185 2.63 2.37 4.83
N LEU A 186 1.93 2.61 3.73
CA LEU A 186 0.91 3.68 3.69
C LEU A 186 -0.17 3.41 4.72
N TYR A 187 -0.53 4.44 5.48
CA TYR A 187 -1.70 4.41 6.35
C TYR A 187 -2.99 4.59 5.52
N PRO A 188 -3.87 3.58 5.46
CA PRO A 188 -5.25 3.73 4.98
C PRO A 188 -6.00 4.84 5.70
N GLU A 189 -5.73 5.08 6.98
CA GLU A 189 -6.28 6.18 7.75
C GLU A 189 -5.89 7.54 7.15
N ALA A 190 -4.61 7.72 6.81
CA ALA A 190 -4.12 8.91 6.11
C ALA A 190 -4.75 9.05 4.72
N TRP A 191 -4.89 7.95 3.97
CA TRP A 191 -5.57 7.96 2.68
C TRP A 191 -7.03 8.42 2.80
N ARG A 192 -7.77 7.96 3.83
CA ARG A 192 -9.15 8.41 4.08
C ARG A 192 -9.22 9.91 4.38
N LEU A 193 -8.29 10.43 5.18
CA LEU A 193 -8.21 11.87 5.47
C LEU A 193 -7.92 12.67 4.19
N ILE A 194 -6.92 12.24 3.40
CA ILE A 194 -6.59 12.86 2.11
C ILE A 194 -7.82 12.88 1.20
N THR A 195 -8.50 11.75 1.03
CA THR A 195 -9.71 11.66 0.20
C THR A 195 -10.82 12.60 0.71
N ALA A 196 -11.05 12.66 2.02
CA ALA A 196 -12.05 13.57 2.59
C ALA A 196 -11.72 15.05 2.33
N HIS A 197 -10.45 15.45 2.47
CA HIS A 197 -10.04 16.82 2.15
C HIS A 197 -10.23 17.15 0.67
N ARG A 198 -9.96 16.21 -0.23
CA ARG A 198 -10.17 16.42 -1.67
C ARG A 198 -11.64 16.53 -2.02
N ALA A 199 -12.49 15.70 -1.42
CA ALA A 199 -13.94 15.81 -1.55
C ALA A 199 -14.46 17.18 -1.05
N ALA A 200 -13.83 17.74 -0.01
CA ALA A 200 -14.11 19.09 0.48
C ALA A 200 -13.54 20.24 -0.39
N GLY A 201 -12.90 19.90 -1.52
CA GLY A 201 -12.29 20.86 -2.44
C GLY A 201 -11.00 21.51 -1.92
N HIS A 202 -10.39 20.98 -0.86
CA HIS A 202 -9.16 21.49 -0.28
C HIS A 202 -7.94 21.24 -1.17
N THR A 203 -6.96 22.14 -1.12
CA THR A 203 -5.64 21.92 -1.72
C THR A 203 -4.83 21.00 -0.82
N VAL A 204 -4.71 19.72 -1.20
CA VAL A 204 -3.89 18.75 -0.43
C VAL A 204 -2.42 18.91 -0.78
N VAL A 205 -1.57 18.97 0.24
CA VAL A 205 -0.11 19.15 0.11
C VAL A 205 0.61 18.07 0.92
N LEU A 206 1.55 17.37 0.29
CA LEU A 206 2.51 16.52 1.01
C LEU A 206 3.75 17.36 1.33
N VAL A 207 4.16 17.38 2.59
CA VAL A 207 5.40 18.02 3.03
C VAL A 207 6.33 16.97 3.61
N SER A 208 7.62 17.03 3.30
CA SER A 208 8.59 16.10 3.90
C SER A 208 10.01 16.64 3.83
N SER A 209 10.84 16.20 4.76
CA SER A 209 12.28 16.44 4.73
C SER A 209 13.02 15.54 3.74
N LEU A 210 12.34 14.52 3.17
CA LEU A 210 12.87 13.59 2.17
C LEU A 210 13.03 14.27 0.79
N THR A 211 13.64 13.55 -0.15
CA THR A 211 13.84 14.03 -1.54
C THR A 211 12.64 13.69 -2.43
N LYS A 212 12.51 14.42 -3.56
CA LYS A 212 11.45 14.18 -4.56
C LYS A 212 11.37 12.73 -5.04
N PHE A 213 12.49 12.02 -5.14
CA PHE A 213 12.56 10.65 -5.66
C PHE A 213 11.81 9.65 -4.77
N GLN A 214 11.63 9.96 -3.50
CA GLN A 214 10.94 9.09 -2.54
C GLN A 214 9.46 9.47 -2.42
N ILE A 215 9.19 10.77 -2.46
CA ILE A 215 7.86 11.31 -2.21
C ILE A 215 7.02 11.31 -3.48
N ALA A 216 7.59 11.56 -4.67
CA ALA A 216 6.82 11.62 -5.91
C ALA A 216 6.03 10.32 -6.20
N PRO A 217 6.59 9.11 -6.02
CA PRO A 217 5.79 7.88 -6.15
C PRO A 217 4.66 7.77 -5.12
N VAL A 218 4.86 8.27 -3.89
CA VAL A 218 3.83 8.29 -2.85
C VAL A 218 2.74 9.30 -3.19
N ALA A 219 3.13 10.50 -3.61
CA ALA A 219 2.23 11.57 -4.04
C ALA A 219 1.36 11.11 -5.21
N ALA A 220 1.97 10.55 -6.26
CA ALA A 220 1.25 10.00 -7.41
C ALA A 220 0.27 8.90 -7.00
N ALA A 221 0.68 8.01 -6.08
CA ALA A 221 -0.17 6.92 -5.60
C ALA A 221 -1.35 7.39 -4.71
N LEU A 222 -1.20 8.53 -4.04
CA LEU A 222 -2.25 9.21 -3.28
C LEU A 222 -3.00 10.23 -4.15
N GLY A 223 -2.61 10.37 -5.42
CA GLY A 223 -3.05 11.38 -6.38
C GLY A 223 -2.71 12.82 -6.01
N VAL A 224 -1.83 13.11 -5.05
CA VAL A 224 -1.54 14.48 -4.60
C VAL A 224 -0.54 15.15 -5.55
N ASP A 225 -0.93 16.28 -6.14
CA ASP A 225 -0.09 17.01 -7.11
C ASP A 225 0.88 18.01 -6.48
N ARG A 226 0.63 18.42 -5.22
CA ARG A 226 1.45 19.41 -4.51
C ARG A 226 2.36 18.71 -3.51
N VAL A 227 3.66 18.75 -3.79
CA VAL A 227 4.71 18.17 -2.94
C VAL A 227 5.73 19.24 -2.60
N LEU A 228 5.95 19.43 -1.30
CA LEU A 228 7.02 20.26 -0.75
C LEU A 228 8.08 19.32 -0.16
N CYS A 229 9.26 19.28 -0.77
CA CYS A 229 10.34 18.38 -0.37
C CYS A 229 11.70 19.09 -0.34
N THR A 230 12.71 18.47 0.29
CA THR A 230 14.08 18.97 0.20
C THR A 230 14.58 18.81 -1.24
N GLU A 231 14.92 19.92 -1.88
CA GLU A 231 15.42 19.93 -3.26
C GLU A 231 16.92 19.65 -3.31
N MET A 232 17.33 18.83 -4.28
CA MET A 232 18.74 18.56 -4.54
C MET A 232 19.19 19.44 -5.71
N ALA A 233 20.34 20.06 -5.58
CA ALA A 233 20.93 20.83 -6.66
C ALA A 233 21.29 19.90 -7.83
N SER A 234 20.93 20.32 -9.04
CA SER A 234 21.18 19.59 -10.27
C SER A 234 21.83 20.52 -11.30
N GLN A 235 22.70 19.95 -12.12
CA GLN A 235 23.28 20.56 -13.31
C GLN A 235 23.04 19.62 -14.49
N ASP A 236 22.39 20.12 -15.54
CA ASP A 236 22.06 19.35 -16.76
C ASP A 236 21.33 18.02 -16.48
N GLY A 237 20.45 18.00 -15.47
CA GLY A 237 19.68 16.82 -15.07
C GLY A 237 20.46 15.79 -14.25
N VAL A 238 21.70 16.10 -13.86
CA VAL A 238 22.56 15.28 -12.98
C VAL A 238 22.64 15.93 -11.60
N LEU A 239 22.55 15.15 -10.52
CA LEU A 239 22.65 15.71 -9.17
C LEU A 239 24.10 16.04 -8.80
N THR A 240 24.30 17.24 -8.22
CA THR A 240 25.63 17.75 -7.84
C THR A 240 26.10 17.23 -6.48
N GLY A 241 25.20 16.62 -5.70
CA GLY A 241 25.46 16.18 -4.33
C GLY A 241 25.35 17.30 -3.29
N TYR A 242 24.64 18.38 -3.61
CA TYR A 242 24.31 19.46 -2.67
C TYR A 242 22.80 19.69 -2.63
N VAL A 243 22.33 20.34 -1.57
CA VAL A 243 20.92 20.75 -1.43
C VAL A 243 20.72 22.07 -2.17
N ALA A 244 19.61 22.20 -2.89
CA ALA A 244 19.18 23.47 -3.45
C ALA A 244 18.34 24.22 -2.40
N GLY A 245 18.78 25.41 -2.01
CA GLY A 245 18.03 26.27 -1.09
C GLY A 245 17.97 25.76 0.36
N LYS A 246 16.85 26.03 1.04
CA LYS A 246 16.63 25.71 2.45
C LYS A 246 16.08 24.29 2.61
N THR A 247 16.61 23.55 3.57
CA THR A 247 16.11 22.20 3.91
C THR A 247 14.72 22.26 4.53
N LEU A 248 13.87 21.29 4.20
CA LEU A 248 12.53 21.18 4.77
C LEU A 248 12.58 20.44 6.11
N TRP A 249 13.25 21.07 7.07
CA TRP A 249 13.36 20.59 8.44
C TRP A 249 12.96 21.70 9.42
N ARG A 250 12.09 21.35 10.39
CA ARG A 250 11.56 22.28 11.40
C ARG A 250 10.95 23.55 10.80
N THR A 251 11.54 24.71 11.11
CA THR A 251 11.11 26.01 10.60
C THR A 251 11.16 26.06 9.08
N GLY A 252 12.07 25.31 8.43
CA GLY A 252 12.11 25.18 6.98
C GLY A 252 10.82 24.60 6.38
N LYS A 253 10.18 23.61 7.03
CA LYS A 253 8.87 23.11 6.57
C LYS A 253 7.79 24.18 6.71
N ALA A 254 7.73 24.84 7.86
CA ALA A 254 6.74 25.89 8.12
C ALA A 254 6.92 27.10 7.17
N ASP A 255 8.16 27.48 6.86
CA ASP A 255 8.47 28.54 5.91
C ASP A 255 8.07 28.16 4.49
N ALA A 256 8.37 26.93 4.06
CA ALA A 256 7.96 26.42 2.75
C ALA A 256 6.43 26.40 2.60
N VAL A 257 5.71 25.96 3.64
CA VAL A 257 4.24 25.97 3.65
C VAL A 257 3.69 27.39 3.65
N ARG A 258 4.29 28.34 4.39
CA ARG A 258 3.89 29.76 4.33
C ARG A 258 4.12 30.38 2.96
N ALA A 259 5.26 30.10 2.34
CA ALA A 259 5.57 30.57 0.99
C ALA A 259 4.58 30.00 -0.05
N PHE A 260 4.29 28.71 0.04
CA PHE A 260 3.26 28.05 -0.77
C PHE A 260 1.88 28.69 -0.54
N ALA A 261 1.49 28.90 0.72
CA ALA A 261 0.20 29.46 1.05
C ALA A 261 0.02 30.90 0.51
N ALA A 262 1.09 31.70 0.56
CA ALA A 262 1.08 33.04 -0.03
C ALA A 262 0.96 33.01 -1.56
N ALA A 263 1.63 32.06 -2.23
CA ALA A 263 1.59 31.92 -3.69
C ALA A 263 0.22 31.44 -4.22
N ASP A 264 -0.40 30.48 -3.52
CA ASP A 264 -1.65 29.84 -3.96
C ASP A 264 -2.90 30.45 -3.29
N ALA A 265 -2.76 31.59 -2.59
CA ALA A 265 -3.83 32.29 -1.87
C ALA A 265 -4.59 31.38 -0.87
N ILE A 266 -3.82 30.59 -0.11
CA ILE A 266 -4.32 29.70 0.93
C ILE A 266 -4.45 30.46 2.26
N ASP A 267 -5.58 30.26 2.94
CA ASP A 267 -5.81 30.71 4.30
C ASP A 267 -5.37 29.65 5.30
N LEU A 268 -4.18 29.83 5.87
CA LEU A 268 -3.63 28.90 6.87
C LEU A 268 -4.49 28.83 8.15
N THR A 269 -5.22 29.90 8.51
CA THR A 269 -6.06 29.92 9.72
C THR A 269 -7.28 29.02 9.61
N ARG A 270 -7.63 28.60 8.39
CA ARG A 270 -8.70 27.62 8.12
C ARG A 270 -8.13 26.25 7.69
N SER A 271 -6.82 26.17 7.48
CA SER A 271 -6.13 24.99 6.96
C SER A 271 -5.82 23.95 8.04
N TYR A 272 -5.41 22.77 7.59
CA TYR A 272 -5.14 21.59 8.41
C TYR A 272 -3.67 21.17 8.26
N ALA A 273 -3.08 20.65 9.34
CA ALA A 273 -1.75 20.04 9.30
C ALA A 273 -1.72 18.75 10.12
N TYR A 274 -1.11 17.71 9.56
CA TYR A 274 -0.97 16.37 10.15
C TYR A 274 0.50 16.00 10.30
N SER A 275 0.96 15.71 11.52
CA SER A 275 2.34 15.26 11.79
C SER A 275 2.46 14.47 13.09
N ASP A 276 3.47 13.60 13.18
CA ASP A 276 3.84 12.83 14.38
C ASP A 276 5.02 13.44 15.16
N SER A 277 5.72 14.39 14.52
CA SER A 277 7.04 14.82 14.93
C SER A 277 7.01 16.17 15.63
N HIS A 278 7.70 16.25 16.77
CA HIS A 278 7.93 17.53 17.44
C HIS A 278 8.71 18.52 16.57
N ALA A 279 9.50 18.05 15.58
CA ALA A 279 10.18 18.92 14.64
C ALA A 279 9.18 19.81 13.87
N ASP A 280 7.95 19.35 13.67
CA ASP A 280 6.93 20.05 12.90
C ASP A 280 6.02 20.93 13.76
N LEU A 281 6.37 21.14 15.04
CA LEU A 281 5.65 22.07 15.91
C LEU A 281 5.46 23.47 15.28
N PRO A 282 6.46 24.08 14.60
CA PRO A 282 6.27 25.36 13.92
C PRO A 282 5.24 25.31 12.78
N LEU A 283 5.11 24.17 12.10
CA LEU A 283 4.10 23.96 11.05
C LEU A 283 2.71 23.79 11.67
N LEU A 284 2.58 22.93 12.67
CA LEU A 284 1.31 22.70 13.38
C LEU A 284 0.78 24.00 14.00
N THR A 285 1.65 24.83 14.57
CA THR A 285 1.26 26.11 15.17
C THR A 285 0.86 27.16 14.12
N SER A 286 1.20 26.96 12.84
CA SER A 286 0.91 27.93 11.77
C SER A 286 -0.48 27.79 11.14
N VAL A 287 -1.21 26.72 11.46
CA VAL A 287 -2.53 26.42 10.89
C VAL A 287 -3.64 26.50 11.94
N GLY A 288 -4.89 26.66 11.50
CA GLY A 288 -6.04 26.67 12.40
C GLY A 288 -6.47 25.30 12.92
N ASN A 289 -6.20 24.24 12.15
CA ASN A 289 -6.62 22.87 12.49
C ASN A 289 -5.41 21.91 12.57
N PRO A 290 -4.54 22.05 13.59
CA PRO A 290 -3.46 21.10 13.81
C PRO A 290 -4.01 19.76 14.30
N VAL A 291 -3.47 18.66 13.77
CA VAL A 291 -3.80 17.30 14.18
C VAL A 291 -2.50 16.53 14.38
N VAL A 292 -2.30 15.99 15.56
CA VAL A 292 -1.13 15.14 15.84
C VAL A 292 -1.48 13.69 15.53
N VAL A 293 -0.58 12.98 14.87
CA VAL A 293 -0.77 11.58 14.47
C VAL A 293 0.29 10.73 15.16
N ASP A 294 -0.08 9.68 15.90
CA ASP A 294 0.86 8.78 16.59
C ASP A 294 1.99 9.53 17.33
N ALA A 295 1.62 10.57 18.09
CA ALA A 295 2.55 11.62 18.51
C ALA A 295 3.73 11.10 19.33
N SER A 296 4.93 11.63 19.03
CA SER A 296 6.08 11.46 19.92
C SER A 296 5.76 11.97 21.32
N ARG A 297 6.33 11.39 22.38
CA ARG A 297 6.05 11.80 23.79
C ARG A 297 6.15 13.31 24.03
N THR A 298 7.10 13.97 23.37
CA THR A 298 7.27 15.42 23.42
C THR A 298 6.16 16.18 22.71
N LEU A 299 5.71 15.69 21.54
CA LEU A 299 4.60 16.31 20.82
C LEU A 299 3.26 16.05 21.51
N ALA A 300 3.04 14.85 22.06
CA ALA A 300 1.83 14.51 22.82
C ALA A 300 1.63 15.43 24.04
N ALA A 301 2.71 15.78 24.75
CA ALA A 301 2.64 16.74 25.86
C ALA A 301 2.17 18.14 25.39
N VAL A 302 2.69 18.61 24.25
CA VAL A 302 2.28 19.90 23.68
C VAL A 302 0.85 19.85 23.14
N ALA A 303 0.44 18.73 22.55
CA ALA A 303 -0.91 18.53 22.07
C ALA A 303 -1.92 18.57 23.22
N ALA A 304 -1.61 17.92 24.34
CA ALA A 304 -2.43 17.97 25.55
C ALA A 304 -2.49 19.39 26.16
N GLU A 305 -1.39 20.16 26.13
CA GLU A 305 -1.37 21.53 26.62
C GLU A 305 -2.21 22.49 25.74
N LYS A 306 -2.22 22.26 24.42
CA LYS A 306 -2.90 23.11 23.42
C LYS A 306 -4.28 22.59 23.00
N ASP A 307 -4.79 21.55 23.67
CA ASP A 307 -6.03 20.85 23.30
C ASP A 307 -6.08 20.43 21.82
N TRP A 308 -4.94 20.03 21.27
CA TRP A 308 -4.86 19.57 19.89
C TRP A 308 -5.37 18.14 19.76
N PRO A 309 -6.21 17.87 18.74
CA PRO A 309 -6.66 16.52 18.45
C PRO A 309 -5.52 15.56 18.16
N GLU A 310 -5.58 14.39 18.78
CA GLU A 310 -4.65 13.28 18.53
C GLU A 310 -5.37 12.13 17.82
N LEU A 311 -4.77 11.68 16.71
CA LEU A 311 -5.15 10.47 16.02
C LEU A 311 -4.07 9.43 16.26
N THR A 312 -4.46 8.23 16.68
CA THR A 312 -3.56 7.07 16.64
C THR A 312 -3.91 6.29 15.38
N PHE A 313 -2.93 5.83 14.60
CA PHE A 313 -3.17 4.95 13.46
C PHE A 313 -2.79 3.51 13.78
N ARG A 314 -3.33 2.56 13.00
CA ARG A 314 -2.97 1.15 13.20
C ARG A 314 -1.55 0.90 12.70
N PRO A 315 -0.60 0.49 13.57
CA PRO A 315 0.78 0.31 13.16
C PRO A 315 0.92 -0.75 12.05
N ARG A 316 1.63 -0.42 10.99
CA ARG A 316 2.12 -1.31 9.92
C ARG A 316 3.40 -2.03 10.37
N ARG A 317 3.35 -2.64 11.56
CA ARG A 317 4.43 -3.46 12.16
C ARG A 317 4.92 -4.55 11.21
N GLU A 318 6.21 -4.87 11.27
CA GLU A 318 6.74 -6.08 10.64
C GLU A 318 5.99 -7.32 11.14
N PRO A 319 5.71 -8.31 10.26
CA PRO A 319 5.11 -9.56 10.67
C PRO A 319 5.88 -10.24 11.80
N ARG A 320 5.18 -10.66 12.85
CA ARG A 320 5.74 -11.49 13.91
C ARG A 320 5.71 -12.95 13.49
N LEU A 321 6.50 -13.80 14.16
CA LEU A 321 6.48 -15.25 13.92
C LEU A 321 5.06 -15.84 13.99
N GLY A 322 4.25 -15.36 14.94
CA GLY A 322 2.85 -15.76 15.08
C GLY A 322 1.96 -15.38 13.89
N ASP A 323 2.30 -14.32 13.12
CA ASP A 323 1.55 -13.96 11.90
C ASP A 323 1.88 -14.93 10.76
N TYR A 324 3.14 -15.36 10.63
CA TYR A 324 3.53 -16.41 9.68
C TYR A 324 2.86 -17.74 10.01
N LEU A 325 2.91 -18.17 11.27
CA LEU A 325 2.27 -19.42 11.71
C LEU A 325 0.75 -19.38 11.45
N ARG A 326 0.09 -18.26 11.72
CA ARG A 326 -1.34 -18.09 11.41
C ARG A 326 -1.62 -18.14 9.92
N THR A 327 -0.76 -17.53 9.10
CA THR A 327 -0.89 -17.57 7.64
C THR A 327 -0.72 -19.00 7.11
N ILE A 328 0.27 -19.75 7.62
CA ILE A 328 0.47 -21.17 7.27
C ILE A 328 -0.74 -22.00 7.70
N ALA A 329 -1.21 -21.83 8.95
CA ALA A 329 -2.39 -22.52 9.45
C ALA A 329 -3.63 -22.21 8.60
N ALA A 330 -3.77 -20.98 8.10
CA ALA A 330 -4.85 -20.59 7.21
C ALA A 330 -4.76 -21.27 5.83
N LEU A 331 -3.56 -21.45 5.27
CA LEU A 331 -3.37 -22.20 4.03
C LEU A 331 -3.69 -23.69 4.22
N VAL A 332 -3.34 -24.27 5.37
CA VAL A 332 -3.73 -25.65 5.72
C VAL A 332 -5.25 -25.74 5.87
N ALA A 333 -5.88 -24.77 6.53
CA ALA A 333 -7.32 -24.70 6.68
C ALA A 333 -8.05 -24.49 5.34
N LEU A 334 -7.47 -23.75 4.40
CA LEU A 334 -7.99 -23.60 3.04
C LEU A 334 -8.09 -24.95 2.34
N LEU A 335 -7.00 -25.73 2.36
CA LEU A 335 -6.95 -27.06 1.73
C LEU A 335 -7.91 -28.04 2.44
N GLY A 336 -7.87 -28.08 3.77
CA GLY A 336 -8.75 -28.95 4.56
C GLY A 336 -10.24 -28.61 4.37
N GLY A 337 -10.57 -27.32 4.38
CA GLY A 337 -11.93 -26.83 4.10
C GLY A 337 -12.38 -27.16 2.69
N ALA A 338 -11.53 -26.93 1.68
CA ALA A 338 -11.81 -27.26 0.29
C ALA A 338 -12.11 -28.76 0.09
N ILE A 339 -11.28 -29.64 0.63
CA ILE A 339 -11.49 -31.10 0.58
C ILE A 339 -12.80 -31.48 1.28
N THR A 340 -13.03 -30.93 2.47
CA THR A 340 -14.27 -31.17 3.24
C THR A 340 -15.50 -30.73 2.44
N GLY A 341 -15.44 -29.58 1.77
CA GLY A 341 -16.50 -29.07 0.89
C GLY A 341 -16.83 -30.05 -0.24
N VAL A 342 -15.81 -30.52 -0.97
CA VAL A 342 -15.99 -31.52 -2.04
C VAL A 342 -16.59 -32.81 -1.51
N VAL A 343 -16.04 -33.37 -0.42
CA VAL A 343 -16.53 -34.62 0.18
C VAL A 343 -17.97 -34.46 0.67
N SER A 344 -18.33 -33.32 1.27
CA SER A 344 -19.70 -33.08 1.76
C SER A 344 -20.75 -33.08 0.64
N ARG A 345 -20.36 -32.69 -0.59
CA ARG A 345 -21.25 -32.61 -1.76
C ARG A 345 -20.99 -33.68 -2.81
N CYS A 346 -20.08 -34.63 -2.59
CA CYS A 346 -19.76 -35.65 -3.60
C CYS A 346 -20.97 -36.54 -3.92
N HIS A 347 -21.86 -36.76 -2.95
CA HIS A 347 -23.10 -37.52 -3.10
C HIS A 347 -24.06 -36.91 -4.15
N THR A 348 -23.99 -35.60 -4.39
CA THR A 348 -24.82 -34.92 -5.40
C THR A 348 -24.48 -35.35 -6.83
N ARG A 349 -23.26 -35.87 -7.05
CA ARG A 349 -22.66 -36.13 -8.38
C ARG A 349 -22.69 -34.93 -9.33
N ARG A 350 -22.93 -33.72 -8.80
CA ARG A 350 -22.96 -32.46 -9.56
C ARG A 350 -21.67 -31.72 -9.31
N ARG A 351 -20.89 -31.52 -10.38
CA ARG A 351 -19.61 -30.78 -10.30
C ARG A 351 -19.78 -29.36 -9.75
N ARG A 352 -20.88 -28.68 -10.07
CA ARG A 352 -21.17 -27.32 -9.61
C ARG A 352 -21.34 -27.27 -8.08
N ASP A 353 -22.19 -28.13 -7.53
CA ASP A 353 -22.42 -28.21 -6.08
C ASP A 353 -21.12 -28.52 -5.31
N MET A 354 -20.27 -29.39 -5.86
CA MET A 354 -18.96 -29.67 -5.27
C MET A 354 -17.99 -28.47 -5.38
N ALA A 355 -17.98 -27.76 -6.50
CA ALA A 355 -17.14 -26.59 -6.71
C ALA A 355 -17.54 -25.42 -5.79
N ASP A 356 -18.85 -25.17 -5.66
CA ASP A 356 -19.38 -24.13 -4.76
C ASP A 356 -19.05 -24.46 -3.30
N ALA A 357 -19.23 -25.72 -2.88
CA ALA A 357 -18.87 -26.15 -1.53
C ALA A 357 -17.36 -26.12 -1.27
N LEU A 358 -16.54 -26.46 -2.26
CA LEU A 358 -15.07 -26.32 -2.20
C LEU A 358 -14.70 -24.87 -1.86
N MET A 359 -15.27 -23.91 -2.60
CA MET A 359 -14.97 -22.50 -2.42
C MET A 359 -15.48 -21.99 -1.07
N ASP A 360 -16.73 -22.29 -0.71
CA ASP A 360 -17.32 -21.79 0.54
C ASP A 360 -16.62 -22.34 1.80
N TYR A 361 -16.36 -23.64 1.86
CA TYR A 361 -15.72 -24.26 3.02
C TYR A 361 -14.26 -23.85 3.11
N GLY A 362 -13.54 -23.83 1.98
CA GLY A 362 -12.15 -23.38 1.93
C GLY A 362 -12.01 -21.91 2.37
N ALA A 363 -12.82 -21.02 1.82
CA ALA A 363 -12.81 -19.61 2.18
C ALA A 363 -13.21 -19.40 3.65
N GLY A 364 -14.30 -20.04 4.10
CA GLY A 364 -14.77 -19.94 5.48
C GLY A 364 -13.75 -20.42 6.50
N ALA A 365 -13.08 -21.54 6.26
CA ALA A 365 -12.02 -22.04 7.14
C ALA A 365 -10.82 -21.08 7.21
N THR A 366 -10.40 -20.56 6.05
CA THR A 366 -9.30 -19.59 5.93
C THR A 366 -9.59 -18.31 6.74
N LEU A 367 -10.77 -17.72 6.53
CA LEU A 367 -11.18 -16.49 7.22
C LEU A 367 -11.26 -16.69 8.74
N ARG A 368 -11.81 -17.81 9.20
CA ARG A 368 -11.89 -18.15 10.64
C ARG A 368 -10.51 -18.25 11.28
N VAL A 369 -9.57 -18.99 10.67
CA VAL A 369 -8.21 -19.16 11.22
C VAL A 369 -7.43 -17.84 11.23
N LEU A 370 -7.59 -17.02 10.19
CA LEU A 370 -6.97 -15.70 10.14
C LEU A 370 -7.63 -14.69 11.06
N GLY A 371 -8.83 -14.96 11.57
CA GLY A 371 -9.65 -13.99 12.30
C GLY A 371 -10.01 -12.79 11.44
N VAL A 372 -10.42 -13.06 10.20
CA VAL A 372 -10.96 -12.07 9.27
C VAL A 372 -12.48 -12.17 9.29
N ARG A 373 -13.14 -11.04 9.58
CA ARG A 373 -14.61 -10.92 9.50
C ARG A 373 -14.99 -10.18 8.22
N LEU A 374 -16.09 -10.59 7.59
CA LEU A 374 -16.66 -9.87 6.47
C LEU A 374 -17.89 -9.10 6.98
N ARG A 375 -17.98 -7.80 6.70
CA ARG A 375 -19.24 -7.05 6.87
C ARG A 375 -19.75 -6.71 5.48
N VAL A 376 -20.93 -7.23 5.15
CA VAL A 376 -21.48 -7.12 3.81
C VAL A 376 -22.74 -6.26 3.85
N THR A 377 -22.73 -5.14 3.13
CA THR A 377 -23.94 -4.36 2.85
C THR A 377 -24.47 -4.75 1.47
N GLY A 378 -25.79 -4.85 1.30
CA GLY A 378 -26.40 -5.24 0.02
C GLY A 378 -26.30 -6.73 -0.29
N ALA A 379 -26.27 -7.61 0.72
CA ALA A 379 -26.11 -9.05 0.52
C ALA A 379 -27.19 -9.67 -0.40
N ALA A 380 -28.40 -9.10 -0.44
CA ALA A 380 -29.45 -9.49 -1.38
C ALA A 380 -28.99 -9.38 -2.85
N ASN A 381 -28.32 -8.28 -3.21
CA ASN A 381 -27.77 -8.05 -4.56
C ASN A 381 -26.65 -9.06 -4.90
N ALA A 382 -26.00 -9.63 -3.88
CA ALA A 382 -25.04 -10.71 -4.09
C ALA A 382 -25.73 -12.03 -4.48
N ARG A 383 -27.03 -12.20 -4.20
CA ARG A 383 -27.80 -13.44 -4.44
C ARG A 383 -28.67 -13.36 -5.69
N ALA A 384 -29.21 -12.19 -6.02
CA ALA A 384 -30.08 -11.97 -7.16
C ALA A 384 -29.96 -10.52 -7.67
N PRO A 385 -30.21 -10.26 -8.97
CA PRO A 385 -30.50 -11.21 -10.05
C PRO A 385 -29.26 -12.00 -10.47
N ARG A 386 -29.48 -13.23 -10.98
CA ARG A 386 -28.44 -14.11 -11.52
C ARG A 386 -28.97 -14.86 -12.75
N PRO A 387 -28.14 -15.15 -13.76
CA PRO A 387 -26.70 -14.85 -13.87
C PRO A 387 -26.42 -13.35 -14.00
N ALA A 388 -25.25 -12.91 -13.53
CA ALA A 388 -24.80 -11.52 -13.59
C ALA A 388 -23.28 -11.43 -13.76
N VAL A 389 -22.79 -10.24 -14.14
CA VAL A 389 -21.37 -9.90 -14.12
C VAL A 389 -21.07 -9.07 -12.87
N PHE A 390 -20.49 -9.71 -11.87
CA PHE A 390 -20.00 -9.07 -10.65
C PHE A 390 -18.65 -8.39 -10.90
N LEU A 391 -18.58 -7.09 -10.67
CA LEU A 391 -17.35 -6.31 -10.82
C LEU A 391 -16.78 -6.01 -9.45
N PHE A 392 -15.53 -6.34 -9.17
CA PHE A 392 -14.89 -5.98 -7.89
C PHE A 392 -13.61 -5.18 -8.10
N ASN A 393 -13.37 -4.16 -7.27
CA ASN A 393 -12.08 -3.47 -7.27
C ASN A 393 -11.00 -4.38 -6.68
N HIS A 394 -9.79 -4.38 -7.27
CA HIS A 394 -8.81 -5.43 -7.01
C HIS A 394 -7.64 -4.91 -6.19
N GLN A 395 -7.71 -5.05 -4.88
CA GLN A 395 -6.69 -4.51 -3.95
C GLN A 395 -5.81 -5.60 -3.34
N SER A 396 -6.30 -6.83 -3.26
CA SER A 396 -5.66 -7.89 -2.48
C SER A 396 -5.56 -9.21 -3.23
N GLN A 397 -4.55 -10.01 -2.89
CA GLN A 397 -4.57 -11.43 -3.25
C GLN A 397 -5.67 -12.21 -2.53
N PHE A 398 -6.19 -11.68 -1.41
CA PHE A 398 -7.33 -12.24 -0.68
C PHE A 398 -8.67 -12.06 -1.38
N ASP A 399 -8.74 -11.27 -2.45
CA ASP A 399 -9.98 -11.08 -3.20
C ASP A 399 -10.50 -12.44 -3.75
N VAL A 400 -9.60 -13.40 -4.03
CA VAL A 400 -9.95 -14.77 -4.43
C VAL A 400 -10.64 -15.60 -3.33
N ILE A 401 -10.53 -15.17 -2.07
CA ILE A 401 -11.19 -15.78 -0.91
C ILE A 401 -12.43 -14.98 -0.53
N ILE A 402 -12.32 -13.64 -0.54
CA ILE A 402 -13.39 -12.72 -0.13
C ILE A 402 -14.56 -12.79 -1.12
N VAL A 403 -14.29 -12.66 -2.43
CA VAL A 403 -15.35 -12.55 -3.45
C VAL A 403 -16.22 -13.81 -3.50
N PRO A 404 -15.68 -15.05 -3.58
CA PRO A 404 -16.52 -16.24 -3.57
C PRO A 404 -17.33 -16.38 -2.28
N LYS A 405 -16.77 -15.97 -1.13
CA LYS A 405 -17.48 -16.03 0.16
C LYS A 405 -18.64 -15.04 0.23
N VAL A 406 -18.45 -13.82 -0.25
CA VAL A 406 -19.51 -12.79 -0.32
C VAL A 406 -20.61 -13.23 -1.27
N LEU A 407 -20.25 -13.78 -2.44
CA LEU A 407 -21.21 -14.18 -3.48
C LEU A 407 -21.89 -15.53 -3.20
N ALA A 408 -21.37 -16.37 -2.30
CA ALA A 408 -22.01 -17.63 -1.86
C ALA A 408 -22.40 -18.60 -3.00
N GLY A 409 -21.44 -18.90 -3.89
CA GLY A 409 -21.59 -19.89 -4.96
C GLY A 409 -22.27 -19.37 -6.23
N GLY A 410 -22.40 -20.21 -7.26
CA GLY A 410 -23.04 -19.86 -8.53
C GLY A 410 -22.28 -18.78 -9.33
N VAL A 411 -20.97 -18.64 -9.09
CA VAL A 411 -20.10 -17.64 -9.72
C VAL A 411 -18.74 -18.26 -10.05
N THR A 412 -18.14 -17.81 -11.16
CA THR A 412 -16.79 -18.18 -11.57
C THR A 412 -15.94 -16.96 -11.94
N GLY A 413 -14.62 -17.15 -12.04
CA GLY A 413 -13.69 -16.12 -12.48
C GLY A 413 -13.25 -16.28 -13.93
N ILE A 414 -12.59 -15.24 -14.45
CA ILE A 414 -11.90 -15.28 -15.74
C ILE A 414 -10.40 -15.44 -15.52
N GLY A 415 -9.83 -16.51 -16.06
CA GLY A 415 -8.42 -16.86 -15.93
C GLY A 415 -7.60 -16.48 -17.16
N LYS A 416 -6.30 -16.24 -16.94
CA LYS A 416 -5.29 -16.17 -18.01
C LYS A 416 -5.06 -17.56 -18.62
N LYS A 417 -5.01 -17.67 -19.94
CA LYS A 417 -4.77 -18.95 -20.65
C LYS A 417 -3.50 -19.67 -20.17
N GLU A 418 -2.45 -18.95 -19.77
CA GLU A 418 -1.20 -19.54 -19.28
C GLU A 418 -1.38 -20.35 -17.99
N LEU A 419 -2.40 -20.06 -17.17
CA LEU A 419 -2.71 -20.82 -15.95
C LEU A 419 -3.06 -22.28 -16.28
N THR A 420 -3.54 -22.59 -17.49
CA THR A 420 -3.84 -23.97 -17.88
C THR A 420 -2.59 -24.84 -17.98
N ARG A 421 -1.40 -24.25 -18.08
CA ARG A 421 -0.11 -24.96 -18.16
C ARG A 421 0.38 -25.43 -16.79
N ASN A 422 -0.17 -24.89 -15.69
CA ASN A 422 0.23 -25.31 -14.36
C ASN A 422 -0.47 -26.64 -14.00
N PRO A 423 0.29 -27.69 -13.62
CA PRO A 423 -0.26 -29.03 -13.37
C PRO A 423 -1.19 -29.11 -12.16
N ILE A 424 -1.14 -28.14 -11.25
CA ILE A 424 -1.98 -28.09 -10.04
C ILE A 424 -3.14 -27.10 -10.24
N PHE A 425 -2.80 -25.85 -10.62
CA PHE A 425 -3.81 -24.80 -10.75
C PHE A 425 -4.71 -24.99 -11.97
N GLY A 426 -4.21 -25.53 -13.08
CA GLY A 426 -5.00 -25.75 -14.29
C GLY A 426 -6.23 -26.65 -14.06
N PRO A 427 -6.05 -27.87 -13.54
CA PRO A 427 -7.17 -28.77 -13.19
C PRO A 427 -8.14 -28.18 -12.17
N LEU A 428 -7.64 -27.53 -11.12
CA LEU A 428 -8.49 -26.90 -10.10
C LEU A 428 -9.35 -25.78 -10.68
N MET A 429 -8.75 -24.87 -11.45
CA MET A 429 -9.45 -23.75 -12.08
C MET A 429 -10.49 -24.26 -13.09
N ARG A 430 -10.18 -25.33 -13.84
CA ARG A 430 -11.21 -26.02 -14.62
C ARG A 430 -12.31 -26.53 -13.71
N PHE A 431 -12.01 -27.31 -12.67
CA PHE A 431 -13.01 -27.89 -11.76
C PHE A 431 -14.03 -26.87 -11.27
N VAL A 432 -13.58 -25.69 -10.84
CA VAL A 432 -14.43 -24.59 -10.36
C VAL A 432 -15.08 -23.74 -11.47
N GLY A 433 -14.87 -24.09 -12.74
CA GLY A 433 -15.55 -23.50 -13.89
C GLY A 433 -14.93 -22.21 -14.41
N VAL A 434 -13.63 -21.95 -14.16
CA VAL A 434 -12.95 -20.74 -14.66
C VAL A 434 -12.84 -20.78 -16.18
N THR A 435 -13.28 -19.69 -16.81
CA THR A 435 -13.15 -19.50 -18.26
C THR A 435 -11.81 -18.85 -18.57
N PHE A 436 -11.00 -19.51 -19.39
CA PHE A 436 -9.67 -19.04 -19.75
C PHE A 436 -9.72 -18.19 -21.01
N ILE A 437 -9.18 -16.98 -20.95
CA ILE A 437 -9.04 -16.10 -22.11
C ILE A 437 -7.58 -15.78 -22.39
N ASP A 438 -7.26 -15.68 -23.67
CA ASP A 438 -6.01 -15.13 -24.15
C ASP A 438 -6.18 -13.60 -24.25
N ARG A 439 -5.26 -12.82 -23.67
CA ARG A 439 -5.34 -11.35 -23.69
C ARG A 439 -4.17 -10.73 -24.46
N SER A 440 -3.37 -11.55 -25.15
CA SER A 440 -2.14 -11.12 -25.83
C SER A 440 -2.42 -10.31 -27.11
N HIS A 441 -3.60 -10.46 -27.72
CA HIS A 441 -3.93 -9.85 -29.01
C HIS A 441 -5.24 -9.04 -28.95
N PRO A 442 -5.19 -7.70 -28.87
CA PRO A 442 -6.37 -6.84 -28.80
C PRO A 442 -7.35 -7.01 -29.97
N ALA A 443 -6.83 -7.32 -31.17
CA ALA A 443 -7.62 -7.49 -32.39
C ALA A 443 -8.57 -8.71 -32.37
N THR A 444 -8.27 -9.74 -31.57
CA THR A 444 -9.11 -10.93 -31.41
C THR A 444 -9.87 -10.95 -30.08
N ALA A 445 -9.71 -9.91 -29.26
CA ALA A 445 -10.28 -9.85 -27.91
C ALA A 445 -11.81 -9.97 -27.89
N LYS A 446 -12.53 -9.41 -28.88
CA LYS A 446 -14.00 -9.52 -28.97
C LYS A 446 -14.47 -10.96 -29.24
N ALA A 447 -13.80 -11.69 -30.14
CA ALA A 447 -14.14 -13.08 -30.45
C ALA A 447 -13.80 -14.05 -29.30
N GLN A 448 -12.84 -13.68 -28.44
CA GLN A 448 -12.40 -14.48 -27.30
C GLN A 448 -13.34 -14.38 -26.07
N LEU A 449 -14.40 -13.58 -26.14
CA LEU A 449 -15.41 -13.44 -25.08
C LEU A 449 -16.58 -14.41 -25.24
N ALA A 450 -16.74 -15.07 -26.40
CA ALA A 450 -17.85 -16.00 -26.64
C ALA A 450 -17.99 -17.12 -25.57
N PRO A 451 -16.90 -17.80 -25.14
CA PRO A 451 -17.00 -18.82 -24.08
C PRO A 451 -17.48 -18.25 -22.73
N VAL A 452 -17.22 -16.96 -22.49
CA VAL A 452 -17.63 -16.23 -21.28
C VAL A 452 -19.14 -15.94 -21.34
N VAL A 453 -19.64 -15.54 -22.51
CA VAL A 453 -21.08 -15.35 -22.76
C VAL A 453 -21.85 -16.67 -22.62
N ASP A 454 -21.31 -17.77 -23.15
CA ASP A 454 -21.93 -19.10 -23.02
C ASP A 454 -21.99 -19.57 -21.55
N THR A 455 -20.99 -19.20 -20.74
CA THR A 455 -20.97 -19.48 -19.30
C THR A 455 -22.14 -18.78 -18.59
N LEU A 456 -22.38 -17.50 -18.92
CA LEU A 456 -23.49 -16.72 -18.39
C LEU A 456 -24.84 -17.30 -18.85
N ARG A 457 -25.00 -17.61 -20.14
CA ARG A 457 -26.21 -18.25 -20.67
C ARG A 457 -26.49 -19.62 -20.05
N GLY A 458 -25.44 -20.34 -19.65
CA GLY A 458 -25.52 -21.60 -18.90
C GLY A 458 -25.90 -21.44 -17.41
N GLY A 459 -26.23 -20.21 -16.97
CA GLY A 459 -26.70 -19.86 -15.64
C GLY A 459 -25.62 -19.55 -14.61
N LEU A 460 -24.34 -19.48 -15.01
CA LEU A 460 -23.24 -19.24 -14.09
C LEU A 460 -22.80 -17.78 -14.15
N SER A 461 -22.82 -17.10 -13.01
CA SER A 461 -22.39 -15.70 -12.91
C SER A 461 -20.86 -15.58 -13.03
N ILE A 462 -20.37 -14.37 -13.31
CA ILE A 462 -18.93 -14.13 -13.47
C ILE A 462 -18.49 -13.02 -12.54
N ALA A 463 -17.40 -13.24 -11.80
CA ALA A 463 -16.73 -12.23 -11.02
C ALA A 463 -15.42 -11.81 -11.70
N VAL A 464 -15.24 -10.50 -11.94
CA VAL A 464 -14.06 -9.97 -12.61
C VAL A 464 -13.63 -8.62 -12.05
N ALA A 465 -12.32 -8.43 -11.96
CA ALA A 465 -11.73 -7.12 -11.69
C ALA A 465 -11.58 -6.31 -12.98
N PRO A 466 -12.37 -5.25 -13.21
CA PRO A 466 -12.33 -4.48 -14.45
C PRO A 466 -11.01 -3.71 -14.63
N GLU A 467 -10.26 -3.43 -13.56
CA GLU A 467 -8.90 -2.84 -13.62
C GLU A 467 -7.89 -3.80 -14.30
N GLY A 468 -8.09 -5.11 -14.15
CA GLY A 468 -7.25 -6.17 -14.71
C GLY A 468 -5.86 -6.35 -14.07
N THR A 469 -5.46 -5.49 -13.12
CA THR A 469 -4.31 -5.70 -12.24
C THR A 469 -4.64 -5.25 -10.82
N ARG A 470 -3.94 -5.81 -9.83
CA ARG A 470 -4.09 -5.39 -8.42
C ARG A 470 -3.56 -3.98 -8.21
N SER A 471 -4.34 -3.11 -7.60
CA SER A 471 -3.89 -1.77 -7.19
C SER A 471 -2.80 -1.86 -6.11
N TYR A 472 -1.94 -0.84 -6.07
CA TYR A 472 -0.98 -0.65 -4.98
C TYR A 472 -1.53 0.29 -3.90
N THR A 473 -2.72 0.85 -4.10
CA THR A 473 -3.39 1.73 -3.15
C THR A 473 -4.86 1.33 -3.00
N PRO A 474 -5.57 1.90 -2.01
CA PRO A 474 -7.01 1.77 -1.94
C PRO A 474 -7.76 2.43 -3.12
N GLU A 475 -7.07 3.18 -3.97
CA GLU A 475 -7.67 3.81 -5.14
C GLU A 475 -8.10 2.79 -6.19
N VAL A 476 -9.24 3.09 -6.83
CA VAL A 476 -9.82 2.29 -7.90
C VAL A 476 -9.27 2.79 -9.24
N GLY A 477 -8.51 1.95 -9.93
CA GLY A 477 -7.94 2.27 -11.24
C GLY A 477 -8.99 2.42 -12.35
N PRO A 478 -8.56 2.78 -13.58
CA PRO A 478 -9.45 2.85 -14.73
C PRO A 478 -10.00 1.46 -15.08
N PHE A 479 -11.28 1.42 -15.47
CA PHE A 479 -11.97 0.19 -15.82
C PHE A 479 -11.83 -0.15 -17.30
N LYS A 480 -11.61 -1.44 -17.60
CA LYS A 480 -11.59 -1.96 -18.97
C LYS A 480 -13.00 -2.34 -19.40
N LYS A 481 -13.33 -2.05 -20.66
CA LYS A 481 -14.67 -2.28 -21.28
C LYS A 481 -15.09 -3.74 -21.41
N GLY A 482 -14.14 -4.69 -21.38
CA GLY A 482 -14.40 -6.09 -21.73
C GLY A 482 -15.51 -6.76 -20.93
N ALA A 483 -15.58 -6.53 -19.62
CA ALA A 483 -16.62 -7.11 -18.76
C ALA A 483 -18.02 -6.55 -19.05
N PHE A 484 -18.11 -5.27 -19.43
CA PHE A 484 -19.35 -4.60 -19.78
C PHE A 484 -19.88 -5.07 -21.13
N HIS A 485 -19.01 -5.25 -22.13
CA HIS A 485 -19.40 -5.88 -23.39
C HIS A 485 -19.90 -7.32 -23.20
N ILE A 486 -19.28 -8.10 -22.31
CA ILE A 486 -19.77 -9.45 -21.96
C ILE A 486 -21.19 -9.38 -21.39
N ALA A 487 -21.41 -8.48 -20.42
CA ALA A 487 -22.71 -8.34 -19.76
C ALA A 487 -23.80 -7.93 -20.76
N HIS A 488 -23.51 -6.92 -21.59
CA HIS A 488 -24.40 -6.44 -22.66
C HIS A 488 -24.73 -7.55 -23.68
N GLN A 489 -23.73 -8.28 -24.18
CA GLN A 489 -23.95 -9.38 -25.14
C GLN A 489 -24.71 -10.58 -24.55
N ALA A 490 -24.54 -10.83 -23.25
CA ALA A 490 -25.24 -11.90 -22.55
C ALA A 490 -26.65 -11.48 -22.10
N GLY A 491 -27.00 -10.18 -22.15
CA GLY A 491 -28.27 -9.67 -21.66
C GLY A 491 -28.42 -9.80 -20.13
N VAL A 492 -27.32 -9.69 -19.39
CA VAL A 492 -27.29 -9.83 -17.93
C VAL A 492 -26.82 -8.53 -17.28
N PRO A 493 -27.25 -8.23 -16.04
CA PRO A 493 -26.85 -7.01 -15.37
C PRO A 493 -25.38 -7.06 -14.92
N VAL A 494 -24.82 -5.87 -14.76
CA VAL A 494 -23.56 -5.65 -14.05
C VAL A 494 -23.86 -5.34 -12.60
N ILE A 495 -23.22 -6.03 -11.65
CA ILE A 495 -23.41 -5.79 -10.21
C ILE A 495 -22.07 -5.32 -9.60
N PRO A 496 -21.96 -4.05 -9.20
CA PRO A 496 -20.76 -3.55 -8.54
C PRO A 496 -20.56 -4.14 -7.13
N VAL A 497 -19.35 -4.62 -6.85
CA VAL A 497 -18.89 -5.13 -5.55
C VAL A 497 -17.72 -4.28 -5.09
N VAL A 498 -18.00 -3.31 -4.22
CA VAL A 498 -17.00 -2.40 -3.67
C VAL A 498 -16.40 -3.03 -2.43
N ILE A 499 -15.09 -3.28 -2.46
CA ILE A 499 -14.31 -3.82 -1.36
C ILE A 499 -13.43 -2.69 -0.83
N ARG A 500 -13.60 -2.32 0.45
CA ARG A 500 -12.60 -1.49 1.13
C ARG A 500 -11.70 -2.37 1.98
N ASN A 501 -10.57 -1.83 2.40
CA ASN A 501 -9.64 -2.36 3.41
C ASN A 501 -9.16 -3.84 3.28
N ALA A 502 -9.43 -4.56 2.19
CA ALA A 502 -8.90 -5.90 1.95
C ALA A 502 -7.37 -5.92 1.87
N GLY A 503 -6.77 -4.82 1.38
CA GLY A 503 -5.33 -4.61 1.45
C GLY A 503 -4.76 -4.70 2.86
N GLU A 504 -5.50 -4.24 3.87
CA GLU A 504 -5.04 -4.27 5.27
C GLU A 504 -4.95 -5.69 5.84
N ILE A 505 -5.70 -6.63 5.27
CA ILE A 505 -5.58 -8.05 5.59
C ILE A 505 -4.33 -8.61 4.94
N SER A 506 -4.16 -8.40 3.63
CA SER A 506 -2.99 -8.87 2.90
C SER A 506 -2.79 -8.05 1.63
N TRP A 507 -1.85 -7.12 1.66
CA TRP A 507 -1.56 -6.32 0.49
C TRP A 507 -0.91 -7.14 -0.65
N ARG A 508 -0.85 -6.56 -1.86
CA ARG A 508 -0.19 -7.14 -3.04
C ARG A 508 1.23 -7.65 -2.74
N ASN A 509 1.49 -8.94 -2.99
CA ASN A 509 2.77 -9.61 -2.75
C ASN A 509 3.14 -9.78 -1.26
N SER A 510 2.23 -9.50 -0.32
CA SER A 510 2.47 -9.84 1.09
C SER A 510 2.53 -11.36 1.25
N MET A 511 3.54 -11.86 1.98
CA MET A 511 3.60 -13.28 2.36
C MET A 511 2.81 -13.58 3.64
N VAL A 512 2.19 -12.56 4.24
CA VAL A 512 1.53 -12.64 5.54
C VAL A 512 0.12 -12.03 5.46
N ALA A 513 -0.83 -12.66 6.15
CA ALA A 513 -2.17 -12.16 6.34
C ALA A 513 -2.42 -11.73 7.81
N ARG A 514 -3.14 -10.63 7.99
CA ARG A 514 -3.45 -10.01 9.29
C ARG A 514 -4.91 -10.26 9.68
N ARG A 515 -5.18 -10.26 10.99
CA ARG A 515 -6.54 -10.20 11.55
C ARG A 515 -7.18 -8.86 11.20
N GLY A 516 -8.50 -8.86 10.98
CA GLY A 516 -9.24 -7.63 10.75
C GLY A 516 -10.66 -7.87 10.27
N THR A 517 -11.30 -6.79 9.85
CA THR A 517 -12.61 -6.82 9.20
C THR A 517 -12.44 -6.29 7.79
N VAL A 518 -13.02 -6.96 6.80
CA VAL A 518 -13.16 -6.45 5.43
C VAL A 518 -14.59 -6.03 5.25
N ASP A 519 -14.79 -4.79 4.80
CA ASP A 519 -16.12 -4.30 4.47
C ASP A 519 -16.35 -4.39 2.96
N VAL A 520 -17.51 -4.93 2.59
CA VAL A 520 -17.92 -5.14 1.21
C VAL A 520 -19.31 -4.56 1.02
N ALA A 521 -19.47 -3.70 0.03
CA ALA A 521 -20.77 -3.20 -0.40
C ALA A 521 -21.09 -3.79 -1.77
N VAL A 522 -22.22 -4.50 -1.88
CA VAL A 522 -22.73 -5.00 -3.14
C VAL A 522 -23.85 -4.08 -3.59
N LEU A 523 -23.54 -3.23 -4.57
CA LEU A 523 -24.43 -2.18 -5.04
C LEU A 523 -25.56 -2.74 -5.91
N ASP A 524 -26.50 -1.88 -6.24
CA ASP A 524 -27.66 -2.27 -7.03
C ASP A 524 -27.28 -2.75 -8.44
N PRO A 525 -28.03 -3.70 -9.00
CA PRO A 525 -27.80 -4.19 -10.35
C PRO A 525 -27.99 -3.08 -11.39
N ILE A 526 -27.05 -2.99 -12.31
CA ILE A 526 -27.08 -2.06 -13.42
C ILE A 526 -27.50 -2.82 -14.67
N ASP A 527 -28.66 -2.46 -15.22
CA ASP A 527 -29.09 -2.94 -16.51
C ASP A 527 -28.24 -2.30 -17.61
N VAL A 528 -27.60 -3.15 -18.41
CA VAL A 528 -26.71 -2.76 -19.52
C VAL A 528 -27.31 -3.09 -20.88
N SER A 529 -28.52 -3.67 -20.93
CA SER A 529 -29.14 -4.14 -22.18
C SER A 529 -29.38 -3.02 -23.20
N GLY A 530 -29.76 -1.82 -22.72
CA GLY A 530 -30.01 -0.64 -23.54
C GLY A 530 -28.80 0.26 -23.81
N TRP A 531 -27.59 -0.14 -23.41
CA TRP A 531 -26.40 0.70 -23.61
C TRP A 531 -25.97 0.74 -25.07
N ASP A 532 -25.66 1.95 -25.56
CA ASP A 532 -25.03 2.12 -26.86
C ASP A 532 -23.53 1.72 -26.78
N PRO A 533 -23.05 0.80 -27.64
CA PRO A 533 -21.63 0.49 -27.74
C PRO A 533 -20.71 1.69 -28.01
N GLU A 534 -21.21 2.77 -28.63
CA GLU A 534 -20.46 4.00 -28.87
C GLU A 534 -20.22 4.80 -27.59
N ASP A 535 -21.18 4.80 -26.65
CA ASP A 535 -21.11 5.51 -25.37
C ASP A 535 -20.47 4.69 -24.23
N MET A 536 -19.97 3.49 -24.53
CA MET A 536 -19.43 2.55 -23.54
C MET A 536 -18.35 3.16 -22.64
N ASP A 537 -17.51 4.06 -23.14
CA ASP A 537 -16.48 4.70 -22.31
C ASP A 537 -17.08 5.61 -21.22
N VAL A 538 -18.17 6.32 -21.54
CA VAL A 538 -18.89 7.20 -20.60
C VAL A 538 -19.58 6.35 -19.54
N GLU A 539 -20.28 5.30 -19.96
CA GLU A 539 -20.97 4.40 -19.03
C GLU A 539 -20.01 3.65 -18.09
N VAL A 540 -18.87 3.20 -18.62
CA VAL A 540 -17.81 2.58 -17.80
C VAL A 540 -17.23 3.56 -16.78
N ALA A 541 -17.03 4.82 -17.16
CA ALA A 541 -16.58 5.86 -16.24
C ALA A 541 -17.64 6.14 -15.16
N ARG A 542 -18.93 6.16 -15.52
CA ARG A 542 -20.05 6.29 -14.58
C ARG A 542 -20.07 5.15 -13.57
N VAL A 543 -19.90 3.90 -14.01
CA VAL A 543 -19.83 2.76 -13.08
C VAL A 543 -18.61 2.85 -12.18
N ARG A 544 -17.44 3.28 -12.68
CA ARG A 544 -16.27 3.52 -11.83
C ARG A 544 -16.54 4.59 -10.77
N GLN A 545 -17.27 5.65 -11.12
CA GLN A 545 -17.62 6.71 -10.17
C GLN A 545 -18.42 6.17 -8.98
N LEU A 546 -19.33 5.21 -9.18
CA LEU A 546 -20.06 4.56 -8.09
C LEU A 546 -19.13 3.90 -7.04
N TYR A 547 -17.98 3.36 -7.45
CA TYR A 547 -17.00 2.82 -6.51
C TYR A 547 -16.33 3.92 -5.71
N LEU A 548 -15.97 5.03 -6.37
CA LEU A 548 -15.34 6.17 -5.72
C LEU A 548 -16.30 6.79 -4.69
N ASP A 549 -17.55 6.98 -5.08
CA ASP A 549 -18.60 7.54 -4.22
C ASP A 549 -18.85 6.62 -3.02
N ALA A 550 -19.01 5.31 -3.24
CA ALA A 550 -19.20 4.35 -2.14
C ALA A 550 -17.99 4.24 -1.20
N LEU A 551 -16.77 4.48 -1.69
CA LEU A 551 -15.56 4.52 -0.84
C LEU A 551 -15.51 5.79 0.02
N VAL A 552 -16.07 6.90 -0.45
CA VAL A 552 -16.17 8.17 0.28
C VAL A 552 -17.32 8.16 1.27
N ASP A 553 -18.50 7.75 0.80
CA ASP A 553 -19.73 7.64 1.58
C ASP A 553 -20.19 6.19 1.63
N TRP A 554 -19.76 5.51 2.68
CA TRP A 554 -19.96 4.07 2.78
C TRP A 554 -21.41 3.75 3.17
N PRO A 555 -22.10 2.86 2.46
CA PRO A 555 -23.49 2.53 2.75
C PRO A 555 -23.60 1.88 4.15
N ASN A 556 -24.49 2.43 4.98
CA ASN A 556 -24.59 2.05 6.39
C ASN A 556 -24.91 0.55 6.55
N PRO A 557 -24.19 -0.18 7.44
CA PRO A 557 -24.32 -1.63 7.59
C PRO A 557 -25.46 -2.08 8.50
N GLU A 558 -26.46 -1.25 8.79
CA GLU A 558 -27.63 -1.68 9.57
C GLU A 558 -28.50 -2.62 8.72
N GLY A 559 -28.16 -3.91 8.75
CA GLY A 559 -28.85 -4.92 7.97
C GLY A 559 -28.45 -6.35 8.30
N GLU A 560 -27.27 -6.81 7.90
CA GLU A 560 -26.97 -8.26 7.93
C GLU A 560 -25.47 -8.54 8.17
N GLN A 561 -25.15 -9.17 9.31
CA GLN A 561 -23.82 -9.75 9.55
C GLN A 561 -23.84 -11.20 9.03
N MET A 562 -22.85 -11.60 8.20
CA MET A 562 -22.80 -12.93 7.56
C MET A 562 -21.53 -13.72 7.86
#